data_AF-A0A538KKH9-F1
#
_entry.id   AF-A0A538KKH9-F1
#
_cell.length_a   1.000
_cell.length_b   1.000
_cell.length_c   1.000
_cell.angle_alpha   90.00
_cell.angle_beta   90.00
_cell.angle_gamma   90.00
#
_symmetry.space_group_name_H-M   'P 1'
#
loop_
_entity.id
_entity.type
_entity.pdbx_description
1 polymer ?
#
loop_
_entity_poly.entity_id
_entity_poly.type
_entity_poly.pdbx_seq_one_letter_code
_entity_poly.pdbx_strand_id
1 'polypeptide(L)'
;MIEADRAMYALLDGAVPERDETPEWEDVLLRAGAAEEPAPAASGQAPGSRHRRRVAIAGLVAAALAGLAVSPVGTAIADRIGDFSAWVRGDPGEPAGPAEQRAFEQANERSWTGFAPDAKLRRLIETDASGTHLTLYGFRSGDVLCLRLVATGAVRAQSQTDCAPLHALQLARTPAVVVATDEPVGTSDAKPNADGFVPEAYSATFGIASDGVSKVSLAADDGQHQALVAGNAFLYVADHPALGTRVRHAEAFAADGSRVELPLQSSPYGYFDLPSPPKGEAQGPTRVERKVSGGTIGWIDRGEERGGPIPDKLMAKIRPIVRRKLSDSSLALARLIKPDPGDTLRIAILAGPPAAQGDRLVCPIVLYGFSLGGGCAPLRQMFEQQPFAPVGGSVSGADQYADFEGLVSDDVGQMKLFLAPGGVVTIPLHDNAYMTRVARADFPARFVAYDRDGRVIGIQTFTDDGMTSPAPPEAKKSVRELARVKGDGGATAILEAGTPAGGYRCWTISFTDGRSGGGCGPWPSKEKPLLFLAADHVGTDVFVTGQLPPSVDLVTVTLPDGTVAKVAPIEGFVMYAVPSRFVQGRRLFLALSAFDASGKQIDQRGLGRSW
;
A
#
# COMPACT_ATOMS: atom_id res chain seq x y z
N MET A 1 -20.77 -23.09 22.20
CA MET A 1 -21.17 -21.67 22.04
C MET A 1 -20.22 -20.66 22.69
N ILE A 2 -19.35 -21.03 23.65
CA ILE A 2 -18.42 -20.07 24.29
C ILE A 2 -17.14 -19.79 23.47
N GLU A 3 -16.84 -20.60 22.45
CA GLU A 3 -15.62 -20.47 21.63
C GLU A 3 -15.67 -19.35 20.57
N ALA A 4 -16.86 -18.87 20.20
CA ALA A 4 -17.04 -17.85 19.15
C ALA A 4 -16.60 -16.45 19.64
N ASP A 5 -17.09 -15.99 20.81
CA ASP A 5 -16.84 -14.61 21.25
C ASP A 5 -15.36 -14.33 21.58
N ARG A 6 -14.60 -15.33 22.06
CA ARG A 6 -13.14 -15.19 22.26
C ARG A 6 -12.36 -15.00 20.96
N ALA A 7 -12.93 -15.31 19.79
CA ALA A 7 -12.29 -15.05 18.51
C ALA A 7 -12.22 -13.56 18.20
N MET A 8 -13.33 -12.86 18.40
CA MET A 8 -13.54 -11.48 18.00
C MET A 8 -12.63 -10.49 18.75
N TYR A 9 -12.53 -10.63 20.08
CA TYR A 9 -11.71 -9.74 20.90
C TYR A 9 -10.20 -9.91 20.65
N ALA A 10 -9.72 -11.13 20.45
CA ALA A 10 -8.31 -11.42 20.15
C ALA A 10 -7.85 -10.82 18.81
N LEU A 11 -8.78 -10.53 17.89
CA LEU A 11 -8.47 -9.95 16.58
C LEU A 11 -8.52 -8.42 16.61
N LEU A 12 -9.48 -7.83 17.32
CA LEU A 12 -9.49 -6.39 17.55
C LEU A 12 -8.29 -5.93 18.39
N ASP A 13 -7.76 -6.77 19.30
CA ASP A 13 -6.47 -6.50 19.97
C ASP A 13 -5.26 -6.67 19.05
N GLY A 14 -5.35 -7.49 17.99
CA GLY A 14 -4.35 -7.55 16.92
C GLY A 14 -4.46 -6.41 15.90
N ALA A 15 -5.50 -5.57 15.97
CA ALA A 15 -5.85 -4.63 14.90
C ALA A 15 -4.88 -3.44 14.78
N VAL A 16 -4.20 -3.06 15.86
CA VAL A 16 -3.26 -1.92 15.86
C VAL A 16 -2.02 -2.31 16.68
N PRO A 17 -0.79 -2.09 16.17
CA PRO A 17 0.38 -2.78 16.69
C PRO A 17 0.87 -2.25 18.04
N GLU A 18 0.91 -3.11 19.06
CA GLU A 18 1.77 -2.94 20.23
C GLU A 18 2.95 -3.94 20.25
N ARG A 19 3.91 -3.72 21.16
CA ARG A 19 5.29 -4.26 21.11
C ARG A 19 5.43 -5.78 21.25
N ASP A 20 6.32 -6.36 20.42
CA ASP A 20 7.15 -7.54 20.77
C ASP A 20 8.03 -7.21 22.02
N GLU A 21 8.29 -8.09 23.01
CA GLU A 21 8.00 -9.52 23.22
C GLU A 21 7.43 -9.79 24.65
N THR A 22 6.91 -11.00 24.87
CA THR A 22 6.26 -11.70 26.04
C THR A 22 6.58 -11.25 27.50
N PRO A 23 5.66 -11.45 28.50
CA PRO A 23 4.94 -12.73 28.75
C PRO A 23 3.48 -12.74 29.31
N GLU A 24 2.82 -13.89 29.08
CA GLU A 24 1.83 -14.60 29.93
C GLU A 24 0.64 -13.83 30.54
N TRP A 25 -0.50 -13.81 29.83
CA TRP A 25 -1.75 -13.13 30.27
C TRP A 25 -2.83 -14.07 30.85
N GLU A 26 -2.53 -15.37 31.05
CA GLU A 26 -3.48 -16.33 31.64
C GLU A 26 -3.82 -16.01 33.12
N ASP A 27 -2.86 -15.50 33.89
CA ASP A 27 -3.02 -15.17 35.32
C ASP A 27 -4.01 -14.01 35.59
N VAL A 28 -4.21 -13.12 34.61
CA VAL A 28 -5.02 -11.91 34.76
C VAL A 28 -6.52 -12.23 34.68
N LEU A 29 -6.92 -13.11 33.77
CA LEU A 29 -8.34 -13.35 33.45
C LEU A 29 -9.01 -14.39 34.36
N LEU A 30 -8.24 -15.26 35.01
CA LEU A 30 -8.73 -16.15 36.08
C LEU A 30 -9.33 -15.38 37.27
N ARG A 31 -8.98 -14.09 37.42
CA ARG A 31 -9.36 -13.24 38.57
C ARG A 31 -10.61 -12.39 38.33
N ALA A 32 -11.14 -12.35 37.10
CA ALA A 32 -12.18 -11.41 36.67
C ALA A 32 -13.59 -12.00 36.57
N GLY A 33 -13.87 -13.12 37.27
CA GLY A 33 -15.05 -13.97 37.08
C GLY A 33 -16.40 -13.24 37.03
N ALA A 34 -16.97 -13.12 35.82
CA ALA A 34 -18.20 -12.39 35.54
C ALA A 34 -19.05 -13.07 34.45
N ALA A 35 -19.55 -14.28 34.75
CA ALA A 35 -20.61 -14.93 33.98
C ALA A 35 -21.53 -15.72 34.93
N GLU A 36 -22.73 -15.21 35.16
CA GLU A 36 -23.88 -16.02 35.59
C GLU A 36 -24.75 -16.36 34.37
N GLU A 37 -25.44 -17.50 34.44
CA GLU A 37 -26.15 -18.12 33.31
C GLU A 37 -27.52 -17.48 32.98
N PRO A 38 -28.02 -17.64 31.73
CA PRO A 38 -29.31 -17.11 31.30
C PRO A 38 -30.51 -18.03 31.64
N ALA A 39 -31.70 -17.42 31.75
CA ALA A 39 -33.00 -18.10 31.88
C ALA A 39 -33.92 -17.80 30.67
N PRO A 40 -34.96 -18.63 30.39
CA PRO A 40 -35.48 -18.80 29.02
C PRO A 40 -36.65 -17.89 28.60
N ALA A 41 -37.00 -18.00 27.31
CA ALA A 41 -37.90 -17.12 26.56
C ALA A 41 -39.39 -17.16 26.93
N ALA A 42 -40.11 -16.08 26.56
CA ALA A 42 -41.56 -16.01 26.50
C ALA A 42 -42.05 -15.25 25.25
N SER A 43 -43.24 -15.58 24.76
CA SER A 43 -43.85 -15.12 23.50
C SER A 43 -44.91 -14.02 23.71
N GLY A 44 -45.21 -13.23 22.68
CA GLY A 44 -46.27 -12.19 22.73
C GLY A 44 -46.65 -11.62 21.36
N GLN A 45 -47.95 -11.41 21.13
CA GLN A 45 -48.55 -11.05 19.82
C GLN A 45 -48.64 -9.54 19.56
N ALA A 46 -48.70 -9.15 18.28
CA ALA A 46 -49.18 -7.83 17.82
C ALA A 46 -50.73 -7.87 17.62
N PRO A 47 -51.48 -6.73 17.49
CA PRO A 47 -51.44 -5.94 16.25
C PRO A 47 -51.84 -4.43 16.29
N GLY A 48 -51.23 -3.64 15.39
CA GLY A 48 -51.93 -2.72 14.47
C GLY A 48 -52.42 -1.32 14.92
N SER A 49 -52.24 -0.32 14.03
CA SER A 49 -53.34 0.53 13.54
C SER A 49 -52.93 1.36 12.31
N ARG A 50 -53.91 1.84 11.54
CA ARG A 50 -53.75 2.68 10.33
C ARG A 50 -54.02 4.15 10.66
N HIS A 51 -53.35 5.10 10.00
CA HIS A 51 -54.00 6.38 9.61
C HIS A 51 -53.48 6.94 8.28
N ARG A 52 -54.23 7.89 7.70
CA ARG A 52 -54.27 8.20 6.25
C ARG A 52 -54.41 9.72 6.01
N ARG A 53 -53.97 10.20 4.83
CA ARG A 53 -54.26 11.51 4.15
C ARG A 53 -53.45 12.75 4.60
N ARG A 54 -52.60 13.31 3.71
CA ARG A 54 -52.88 14.35 2.67
C ARG A 54 -53.31 15.73 3.21
N VAL A 55 -52.38 16.70 3.19
CA VAL A 55 -52.59 18.14 2.91
C VAL A 55 -51.47 18.57 1.92
N ALA A 56 -51.54 19.73 1.24
CA ALA A 56 -50.80 19.98 -0.01
C ALA A 56 -50.52 21.47 -0.34
N ILE A 57 -49.42 21.72 -1.08
CA ILE A 57 -49.09 22.86 -1.99
C ILE A 57 -48.99 24.29 -1.42
N ALA A 58 -47.82 24.93 -1.63
CA ALA A 58 -47.60 26.23 -2.32
C ALA A 58 -46.41 27.03 -1.75
N GLY A 59 -45.53 27.58 -2.61
CA GLY A 59 -44.48 28.52 -2.18
C GLY A 59 -43.24 28.56 -3.08
N LEU A 60 -43.38 29.00 -4.33
CA LEU A 60 -42.26 29.17 -5.28
C LEU A 60 -42.13 30.64 -5.65
N VAL A 61 -40.89 31.14 -5.76
CA VAL A 61 -40.36 32.15 -6.72
C VAL A 61 -39.25 33.01 -6.07
N ALA A 62 -38.04 32.89 -6.62
CA ALA A 62 -37.10 34.00 -6.85
C ALA A 62 -35.96 33.52 -7.77
N ALA A 63 -36.23 33.36 -9.06
CA ALA A 63 -35.21 33.02 -10.05
C ALA A 63 -34.56 34.29 -10.61
N ALA A 64 -33.23 34.42 -10.51
CA ALA A 64 -32.50 35.58 -11.05
C ALA A 64 -31.02 35.34 -11.43
N LEU A 65 -30.56 34.10 -11.59
CA LEU A 65 -29.18 33.79 -12.08
C LEU A 65 -29.17 32.55 -12.99
N ALA A 66 -29.92 32.59 -14.10
CA ALA A 66 -29.96 31.49 -15.08
C ALA A 66 -29.98 32.01 -16.52
N GLY A 67 -28.82 32.35 -17.05
CA GLY A 67 -28.56 32.54 -18.48
C GLY A 67 -27.22 31.91 -18.81
N LEU A 68 -27.21 30.89 -19.69
CA LEU A 68 -26.07 30.02 -20.05
C LEU A 68 -25.76 28.84 -19.08
N ALA A 69 -26.67 27.86 -18.94
CA ALA A 69 -26.37 26.41 -18.79
C ALA A 69 -27.61 25.56 -18.40
N VAL A 70 -28.61 25.39 -19.28
CA VAL A 70 -29.73 24.46 -19.00
C VAL A 70 -30.18 23.71 -20.27
N SER A 71 -29.70 22.48 -20.43
CA SER A 71 -30.50 21.42 -21.08
C SER A 71 -31.07 20.53 -19.96
N PRO A 72 -32.38 20.24 -19.91
CA PRO A 72 -32.97 19.49 -18.78
C PRO A 72 -32.48 18.04 -18.61
N VAL A 73 -31.71 17.53 -19.58
CA VAL A 73 -31.16 16.17 -19.58
C VAL A 73 -29.79 16.12 -18.89
N GLY A 74 -29.05 17.24 -18.81
CA GLY A 74 -27.72 17.29 -18.20
C GLY A 74 -27.74 17.30 -16.67
N THR A 75 -28.61 18.10 -16.06
CA THR A 75 -28.67 18.27 -14.59
C THR A 75 -29.23 17.05 -13.87
N ALA A 76 -30.23 16.37 -14.46
CA ALA A 76 -30.84 15.17 -13.87
C ALA A 76 -29.89 13.95 -13.79
N ILE A 77 -28.74 13.99 -14.47
CA ILE A 77 -27.67 12.98 -14.37
C ILE A 77 -26.58 13.45 -13.40
N ALA A 78 -26.24 14.73 -13.40
CA ALA A 78 -25.28 15.31 -12.45
C ALA A 78 -25.74 15.19 -10.98
N ASP A 79 -27.02 15.42 -10.69
CA ASP A 79 -27.60 15.31 -9.34
C ASP A 79 -27.88 13.86 -8.89
N ARG A 80 -27.42 12.83 -9.64
CA ARG A 80 -27.72 11.42 -9.37
C ARG A 80 -26.52 10.47 -9.34
N ILE A 81 -25.35 10.89 -9.80
CA ILE A 81 -24.15 10.04 -9.73
C ILE A 81 -23.54 10.18 -8.33
N GLY A 82 -23.96 9.27 -7.44
CA GLY A 82 -23.26 8.97 -6.20
C GLY A 82 -23.52 9.94 -5.04
N ASP A 83 -24.69 9.86 -4.39
CA ASP A 83 -24.81 10.44 -3.05
C ASP A 83 -24.01 9.60 -2.03
N PHE A 84 -22.79 10.04 -1.76
CA PHE A 84 -21.91 9.49 -0.72
C PHE A 84 -22.14 10.16 0.65
N SER A 85 -23.25 10.88 0.85
CA SER A 85 -23.42 11.73 2.03
C SER A 85 -23.41 11.01 3.37
N ALA A 86 -23.71 9.70 3.41
CA ALA A 86 -23.48 8.88 4.60
C ALA A 86 -21.99 8.91 5.03
N TRP A 87 -21.05 8.66 4.10
CA TRP A 87 -19.61 8.76 4.34
C TRP A 87 -19.13 10.19 4.58
N VAL A 88 -19.67 11.17 3.84
CA VAL A 88 -19.32 12.60 4.01
C VAL A 88 -19.85 13.16 5.35
N ARG A 89 -20.85 12.54 5.97
CA ARG A 89 -21.28 12.84 7.36
C ARG A 89 -20.55 12.03 8.42
N GLY A 90 -19.99 10.87 8.08
CA GLY A 90 -19.42 9.91 9.05
C GLY A 90 -20.44 8.92 9.61
N ASP A 91 -21.59 8.76 8.94
CA ASP A 91 -22.70 7.90 9.32
C ASP A 91 -22.98 6.68 8.39
N PRO A 92 -21.99 6.05 7.72
CA PRO A 92 -22.25 4.82 6.95
C PRO A 92 -22.62 3.67 7.89
N GLY A 93 -23.49 2.76 7.43
CA GLY A 93 -23.90 1.57 8.20
C GLY A 93 -24.41 1.88 9.61
N GLU A 94 -24.25 0.92 10.52
CA GLU A 94 -24.66 1.04 11.93
C GLU A 94 -23.48 1.41 12.83
N PRO A 95 -23.68 2.15 13.94
CA PRO A 95 -22.64 2.35 14.94
C PRO A 95 -22.14 1.02 15.51
N ALA A 96 -20.83 0.86 15.65
CA ALA A 96 -20.26 -0.31 16.33
C ALA A 96 -20.67 -0.37 17.81
N GLY A 97 -20.64 -1.57 18.40
CA GLY A 97 -21.02 -1.77 19.79
C GLY A 97 -20.11 -1.00 20.76
N PRO A 98 -20.58 -0.58 21.96
CA PRO A 98 -19.75 0.15 22.92
C PRO A 98 -18.50 -0.59 23.41
N ALA A 99 -18.40 -1.91 23.22
CA ALA A 99 -17.17 -2.67 23.45
C ALA A 99 -16.18 -2.51 22.29
N GLU A 100 -16.65 -2.60 21.05
CA GLU A 100 -15.86 -2.49 19.81
C GLU A 100 -15.31 -1.08 19.62
N GLN A 101 -16.15 -0.04 19.82
CA GLN A 101 -15.71 1.35 19.76
C GLN A 101 -14.61 1.63 20.80
N ARG A 102 -14.72 1.10 22.02
CA ARG A 102 -13.67 1.24 23.06
C ARG A 102 -12.40 0.46 22.70
N ALA A 103 -12.52 -0.74 22.13
CA ALA A 103 -11.37 -1.50 21.66
C ALA A 103 -10.64 -0.75 20.53
N PHE A 104 -11.39 -0.19 19.57
CA PHE A 104 -10.86 0.67 18.52
C PHE A 104 -10.19 1.94 19.07
N GLU A 105 -10.82 2.64 20.02
CA GLU A 105 -10.24 3.81 20.68
C GLU A 105 -8.92 3.46 21.41
N GLN A 106 -8.90 2.38 22.20
CA GLN A 106 -7.69 1.90 22.90
C GLN A 106 -6.60 1.41 21.95
N ALA A 107 -6.97 0.78 20.84
CA ALA A 107 -6.04 0.38 19.80
C ALA A 107 -5.46 1.63 19.10
N ASN A 108 -6.31 2.62 18.82
CA ASN A 108 -5.93 3.89 18.20
C ASN A 108 -4.97 4.72 19.07
N GLU A 109 -5.22 4.84 20.37
CA GLU A 109 -4.34 5.53 21.34
C GLU A 109 -2.92 4.95 21.38
N ARG A 110 -2.76 3.68 21.02
CA ARG A 110 -1.47 2.97 20.96
C ARG A 110 -0.71 3.18 19.64
N SER A 111 -1.36 3.71 18.61
CA SER A 111 -0.79 3.88 17.27
C SER A 111 0.12 5.11 17.13
N TRP A 112 1.25 4.95 16.44
CA TRP A 112 2.06 6.09 15.98
C TRP A 112 1.37 6.89 14.86
N THR A 113 0.49 6.23 14.11
CA THR A 113 -0.35 6.79 13.04
C THR A 113 -1.81 6.79 13.49
N GLY A 114 -2.07 7.22 14.72
CA GLY A 114 -3.43 7.26 15.26
C GLY A 114 -4.39 8.12 14.43
N PHE A 115 -5.58 7.57 14.19
CA PHE A 115 -6.80 8.24 13.76
C PHE A 115 -7.19 9.36 14.72
N ALA A 116 -8.00 10.30 14.24
CA ALA A 116 -8.55 11.35 15.08
C ALA A 116 -9.34 10.74 16.27
N PRO A 117 -9.21 11.27 17.51
CA PRO A 117 -9.86 10.67 18.70
C PRO A 117 -11.40 10.62 18.64
N ASP A 118 -12.01 11.39 17.75
CA ASP A 118 -13.44 11.42 17.49
C ASP A 118 -13.89 10.41 16.43
N ALA A 119 -12.98 9.68 15.76
CA ALA A 119 -13.30 8.67 14.75
C ALA A 119 -14.29 7.62 15.29
N LYS A 120 -15.39 7.41 14.55
CA LYS A 120 -16.47 6.48 14.92
C LYS A 120 -16.43 5.24 14.05
N LEU A 121 -16.28 4.09 14.70
CA LEU A 121 -16.33 2.78 14.10
C LEU A 121 -17.78 2.45 13.75
N ARG A 122 -17.98 1.96 12.53
CA ARG A 122 -19.26 1.55 11.96
C ARG A 122 -19.17 0.12 11.48
N ARG A 123 -20.23 -0.66 11.71
CA ARG A 123 -20.45 -1.96 11.06
C ARG A 123 -21.19 -1.73 9.76
N LEU A 124 -20.65 -2.24 8.65
CA LEU A 124 -21.16 -1.94 7.31
C LEU A 124 -21.84 -3.16 6.66
N ILE A 125 -21.14 -4.30 6.69
CA ILE A 125 -21.59 -5.58 6.12
C ILE A 125 -21.15 -6.72 7.04
N GLU A 126 -22.06 -7.63 7.34
CA GLU A 126 -21.81 -8.89 8.05
C GLU A 126 -22.19 -10.07 7.14
N THR A 127 -21.41 -11.15 7.14
CA THR A 127 -21.65 -12.35 6.33
C THR A 127 -20.94 -13.56 6.92
N ASP A 128 -21.31 -14.77 6.49
CA ASP A 128 -20.65 -16.02 6.89
C ASP A 128 -20.12 -16.79 5.67
N ALA A 129 -18.90 -17.34 5.77
CA ALA A 129 -18.28 -18.19 4.76
C ALA A 129 -17.51 -19.34 5.42
N SER A 130 -17.80 -20.59 5.05
CA SER A 130 -17.20 -21.83 5.61
C SER A 130 -17.03 -21.86 7.15
N GLY A 131 -18.03 -21.39 7.91
CA GLY A 131 -17.99 -21.40 9.38
C GLY A 131 -17.18 -20.26 10.02
N THR A 132 -16.76 -19.29 9.20
CA THR A 132 -16.18 -18.01 9.63
C THR A 132 -17.20 -16.90 9.43
N HIS A 133 -17.45 -16.11 10.47
CA HIS A 133 -18.24 -14.89 10.43
C HIS A 133 -17.33 -13.70 10.11
N LEU A 134 -17.61 -12.99 9.03
CA LEU A 134 -16.85 -11.84 8.55
C LEU A 134 -17.64 -10.54 8.70
N THR A 135 -17.02 -9.53 9.31
CA THR A 135 -17.59 -8.20 9.50
C THR A 135 -16.70 -7.16 8.80
N LEU A 136 -17.24 -6.46 7.80
CA LEU A 136 -16.62 -5.27 7.24
C LEU A 136 -16.96 -4.06 8.12
N TYR A 137 -15.95 -3.55 8.79
CA TYR A 137 -15.98 -2.28 9.50
C TYR A 137 -15.53 -1.15 8.59
N GLY A 138 -15.96 0.06 8.94
CA GLY A 138 -15.36 1.27 8.43
C GLY A 138 -15.48 2.43 9.39
N PHE A 139 -14.70 3.47 9.14
CA PHE A 139 -14.73 4.71 9.92
C PHE A 139 -14.17 5.86 9.09
N ARG A 140 -14.44 7.08 9.54
CA ARG A 140 -13.84 8.30 9.01
C ARG A 140 -12.89 8.90 10.04
N SER A 141 -11.72 9.34 9.57
CA SER A 141 -10.77 10.15 10.33
C SER A 141 -10.39 11.34 9.47
N GLY A 142 -10.85 12.54 9.84
CA GLY A 142 -10.62 13.76 9.06
C GLY A 142 -11.10 13.62 7.61
N ASP A 143 -10.17 13.69 6.65
CA ASP A 143 -10.46 13.57 5.22
C ASP A 143 -10.02 12.21 4.64
N VAL A 144 -9.97 11.18 5.49
CA VAL A 144 -9.66 9.79 5.12
C VAL A 144 -10.79 8.85 5.57
N LEU A 145 -11.16 7.93 4.67
CA LEU A 145 -12.25 6.97 4.83
C LEU A 145 -11.65 5.57 4.76
N CYS A 146 -11.66 4.85 5.87
CA CYS A 146 -10.96 3.56 6.00
C CYS A 146 -11.94 2.41 6.17
N LEU A 147 -11.55 1.25 5.62
CA LEU A 147 -12.26 -0.01 5.69
C LEU A 147 -11.37 -1.10 6.29
N ARG A 148 -12.01 -2.08 6.96
CA ARG A 148 -11.32 -3.26 7.49
C ARG A 148 -12.25 -4.45 7.60
N LEU A 149 -11.83 -5.59 7.08
CA LEU A 149 -12.53 -6.87 7.26
C LEU A 149 -11.95 -7.61 8.48
N VAL A 150 -12.83 -8.10 9.36
CA VAL A 150 -12.48 -8.95 10.52
C VAL A 150 -13.21 -10.29 10.38
N ALA A 151 -12.49 -11.40 10.56
CA ALA A 151 -12.96 -12.75 10.34
C ALA A 151 -12.84 -13.58 11.62
N THR A 152 -13.96 -14.12 12.12
CA THR A 152 -14.08 -14.79 13.42
C THR A 152 -14.72 -16.17 13.28
N GLY A 153 -14.49 -17.08 14.23
CA GLY A 153 -15.04 -18.45 14.16
C GLY A 153 -13.97 -19.47 13.78
N ALA A 154 -14.19 -20.22 12.69
CA ALA A 154 -13.27 -21.24 12.19
C ALA A 154 -11.89 -20.64 11.85
N VAL A 155 -11.88 -19.56 11.06
CA VAL A 155 -10.70 -18.72 10.87
C VAL A 155 -10.76 -17.53 11.82
N ARG A 156 -9.59 -17.15 12.35
CA ARG A 156 -9.41 -15.96 13.17
C ARG A 156 -8.39 -15.05 12.51
N ALA A 157 -8.85 -14.04 11.79
CA ALA A 157 -8.00 -13.16 11.03
C ALA A 157 -8.64 -11.78 10.82
N GLN A 158 -7.90 -10.91 10.16
CA GLN A 158 -8.34 -9.56 9.78
C GLN A 158 -7.50 -9.11 8.58
N SER A 159 -8.05 -8.22 7.78
CA SER A 159 -7.30 -7.49 6.76
C SER A 159 -6.38 -6.43 7.38
N GLN A 160 -5.57 -5.81 6.53
CA GLN A 160 -5.06 -4.47 6.72
C GLN A 160 -6.21 -3.44 6.80
N THR A 161 -5.88 -2.19 7.10
CA THR A 161 -6.84 -1.09 7.12
C THR A 161 -6.56 -0.19 5.94
N ASP A 162 -7.26 -0.45 4.85
CA ASP A 162 -7.11 0.24 3.57
C ASP A 162 -7.99 1.49 3.54
N CYS A 163 -7.51 2.57 2.93
CA CYS A 163 -8.10 3.90 3.12
C CYS A 163 -8.17 4.72 1.83
N ALA A 164 -9.38 5.12 1.44
CA ALA A 164 -9.60 6.12 0.40
C ALA A 164 -9.56 7.54 0.98
N PRO A 165 -8.93 8.52 0.31
CA PRO A 165 -9.07 9.92 0.68
C PRO A 165 -10.47 10.44 0.29
N LEU A 166 -11.04 11.35 1.09
CA LEU A 166 -12.37 11.91 0.89
C LEU A 166 -12.55 12.54 -0.51
N HIS A 167 -11.49 13.15 -1.05
CA HIS A 167 -11.52 13.73 -2.39
C HIS A 167 -11.77 12.68 -3.49
N ALA A 168 -11.47 11.40 -3.27
CA ALA A 168 -11.79 10.34 -4.22
C ALA A 168 -13.31 10.20 -4.39
N LEU A 169 -14.10 10.33 -3.31
CA LEU A 169 -15.56 10.34 -3.41
C LEU A 169 -16.10 11.64 -4.02
N GLN A 170 -15.45 12.79 -3.72
CA GLN A 170 -15.84 14.09 -4.27
C GLN A 170 -15.57 14.21 -5.78
N LEU A 171 -14.57 13.49 -6.28
CA LEU A 171 -14.20 13.46 -7.70
C LEU A 171 -14.76 12.24 -8.45
N ALA A 172 -15.36 11.28 -7.74
CA ALA A 172 -15.91 10.06 -8.31
C ALA A 172 -16.99 10.39 -9.36
N ARG A 173 -16.84 9.78 -10.55
CA ARG A 173 -17.88 9.76 -11.59
C ARG A 173 -18.65 8.42 -11.59
N THR A 174 -18.47 7.65 -10.54
CA THR A 174 -19.00 6.31 -10.34
C THR A 174 -19.76 6.25 -9.02
N PRO A 175 -20.85 5.47 -8.93
CA PRO A 175 -21.66 5.42 -7.71
C PRO A 175 -21.02 4.56 -6.61
N ALA A 176 -19.85 3.96 -6.85
CA ALA A 176 -19.01 3.30 -5.87
C ALA A 176 -17.53 3.54 -6.18
N VAL A 177 -16.67 3.30 -5.19
CA VAL A 177 -15.21 3.44 -5.24
C VAL A 177 -14.59 2.21 -4.58
N VAL A 178 -13.67 1.52 -5.26
CA VAL A 178 -12.99 0.33 -4.75
C VAL A 178 -11.86 0.77 -3.82
N VAL A 179 -11.74 0.16 -2.65
CA VAL A 179 -10.71 0.52 -1.64
C VAL A 179 -9.63 -0.55 -1.56
N ALA A 180 -10.01 -1.83 -1.58
CA ALA A 180 -9.08 -2.94 -1.69
C ALA A 180 -9.62 -4.00 -2.65
N THR A 181 -8.72 -4.65 -3.39
CA THR A 181 -9.03 -5.85 -4.20
C THR A 181 -8.20 -7.03 -3.71
N ASP A 182 -8.73 -8.24 -3.80
CA ASP A 182 -8.03 -9.48 -3.47
C ASP A 182 -7.28 -9.53 -2.10
N GLU A 183 -7.70 -8.74 -1.10
CA GLU A 183 -7.06 -8.60 0.22
C GLU A 183 -7.11 -9.93 0.99
N PRO A 184 -5.97 -10.54 1.34
CA PRO A 184 -5.93 -11.84 2.00
C PRO A 184 -6.37 -11.72 3.47
N VAL A 185 -7.31 -12.58 3.87
CA VAL A 185 -7.79 -12.66 5.26
C VAL A 185 -7.61 -14.07 5.79
N GLY A 186 -6.59 -14.20 6.65
CA GLY A 186 -6.23 -15.45 7.33
C GLY A 186 -5.47 -16.43 6.44
N THR A 187 -4.80 -17.39 7.08
CA THR A 187 -4.19 -18.55 6.43
C THR A 187 -5.18 -19.71 6.46
N SER A 188 -5.33 -20.44 5.36
CA SER A 188 -6.12 -21.67 5.34
C SER A 188 -5.49 -22.78 6.19
N ASP A 189 -6.30 -23.75 6.61
CA ASP A 189 -5.82 -25.01 7.22
C ASP A 189 -5.16 -25.96 6.21
N ALA A 190 -4.99 -25.52 4.95
CA ALA A 190 -4.24 -26.27 3.97
C ALA A 190 -2.81 -26.48 4.47
N LYS A 191 -2.29 -27.70 4.30
CA LYS A 191 -0.86 -27.92 4.47
C LYS A 191 -0.13 -26.95 3.55
N PRO A 192 0.97 -26.33 4.01
CA PRO A 192 1.88 -25.63 3.10
C PRO A 192 2.14 -26.53 1.89
N ASN A 193 2.09 -25.94 0.70
CA ASN A 193 2.43 -26.67 -0.53
C ASN A 193 3.91 -27.11 -0.49
N ALA A 194 4.41 -27.76 -1.55
CA ALA A 194 5.84 -28.09 -1.66
C ALA A 194 6.75 -26.86 -1.51
N ASP A 195 6.17 -25.68 -1.72
CA ASP A 195 6.76 -24.34 -1.70
C ASP A 195 6.51 -23.61 -0.36
N GLY A 196 6.17 -24.31 0.73
CA GLY A 196 6.03 -23.71 2.08
C GLY A 196 4.95 -22.63 2.22
N PHE A 197 4.22 -22.34 1.14
CA PHE A 197 3.20 -21.32 1.06
C PHE A 197 1.86 -21.92 1.51
N VAL A 198 1.22 -21.24 2.46
CA VAL A 198 -0.14 -21.52 2.89
C VAL A 198 -1.06 -20.52 2.18
N PRO A 199 -1.97 -20.96 1.31
CA PRO A 199 -2.90 -20.05 0.67
C PRO A 199 -3.80 -19.37 1.69
N GLU A 200 -4.19 -18.13 1.39
CA GLU A 200 -5.16 -17.38 2.16
C GLU A 200 -6.46 -18.18 2.34
N ALA A 201 -7.06 -18.12 3.54
CA ALA A 201 -8.35 -18.76 3.78
C ALA A 201 -9.47 -18.03 3.03
N TYR A 202 -9.37 -16.70 2.95
CA TYR A 202 -10.27 -15.85 2.20
C TYR A 202 -9.46 -14.79 1.44
N SER A 203 -9.98 -14.36 0.29
CA SER A 203 -9.53 -13.15 -0.39
C SER A 203 -10.73 -12.22 -0.58
N ALA A 204 -10.60 -10.96 -0.20
CA ALA A 204 -11.72 -10.02 -0.12
C ALA A 204 -11.54 -8.82 -1.05
N THR A 205 -12.64 -8.39 -1.67
CA THR A 205 -12.68 -7.15 -2.46
C THR A 205 -13.81 -6.29 -1.94
N PHE A 206 -13.48 -5.08 -1.50
CA PHE A 206 -14.42 -4.20 -0.83
C PHE A 206 -14.19 -2.72 -1.16
N GLY A 207 -15.22 -1.92 -0.92
CA GLY A 207 -15.17 -0.50 -1.17
C GLY A 207 -16.41 0.25 -0.73
N ILE A 208 -16.41 1.54 -1.02
CA ILE A 208 -17.42 2.51 -0.61
C ILE A 208 -18.49 2.61 -1.69
N ALA A 209 -19.76 2.54 -1.29
CA ALA A 209 -20.92 2.64 -2.17
C ALA A 209 -21.82 3.83 -1.76
N SER A 210 -22.30 4.58 -2.76
CA SER A 210 -23.31 5.61 -2.55
C SER A 210 -24.69 5.01 -2.21
N ASP A 211 -25.57 5.84 -1.67
CA ASP A 211 -26.97 5.48 -1.33
C ASP A 211 -27.77 4.92 -2.52
N GLY A 212 -27.33 5.20 -3.75
CA GLY A 212 -27.99 4.77 -4.99
C GLY A 212 -27.59 3.39 -5.51
N VAL A 213 -26.57 2.71 -4.94
CA VAL A 213 -26.10 1.41 -5.43
C VAL A 213 -27.00 0.28 -4.94
N SER A 214 -27.53 -0.50 -5.88
CA SER A 214 -28.39 -1.67 -5.61
C SER A 214 -27.64 -3.01 -5.70
N LYS A 215 -26.55 -3.06 -6.47
CA LYS A 215 -25.72 -4.25 -6.68
C LYS A 215 -24.32 -3.85 -7.12
N VAL A 216 -23.32 -4.63 -6.72
CA VAL A 216 -21.99 -4.64 -7.33
C VAL A 216 -21.71 -6.03 -7.91
N SER A 217 -21.18 -6.09 -9.12
CA SER A 217 -20.78 -7.33 -9.80
C SER A 217 -19.27 -7.29 -10.05
N LEU A 218 -18.61 -8.43 -9.91
CA LEU A 218 -17.17 -8.57 -10.10
C LEU A 218 -16.89 -9.66 -11.13
N ALA A 219 -15.87 -9.45 -11.96
CA ALA A 219 -15.28 -10.50 -12.78
C ALA A 219 -13.93 -10.86 -12.16
N ALA A 220 -13.80 -12.11 -11.72
CA ALA A 220 -12.55 -12.70 -11.28
C ALA A 220 -12.11 -13.81 -12.24
N ASP A 221 -10.87 -14.28 -12.12
CA ASP A 221 -10.33 -15.32 -13.01
C ASP A 221 -11.10 -16.66 -12.96
N ASP A 222 -11.84 -16.92 -11.89
CA ASP A 222 -12.69 -18.09 -11.67
C ASP A 222 -14.16 -17.90 -12.08
N GLY A 223 -14.61 -16.66 -12.35
CA GLY A 223 -15.99 -16.42 -12.80
C GLY A 223 -16.57 -15.01 -12.61
N GLN A 224 -17.89 -14.94 -12.73
CA GLN A 224 -18.68 -13.74 -12.44
C GLN A 224 -19.31 -13.88 -11.06
N HIS A 225 -19.06 -12.91 -10.19
CA HIS A 225 -19.51 -12.90 -8.80
C HIS A 225 -20.36 -11.67 -8.51
N GLN A 226 -21.19 -11.75 -7.48
CA GLN A 226 -21.95 -10.62 -6.96
C GLN A 226 -21.47 -10.32 -5.55
N ALA A 227 -21.09 -9.07 -5.32
CA ALA A 227 -20.77 -8.57 -3.98
C ALA A 227 -22.06 -8.28 -3.20
N LEU A 228 -21.98 -8.43 -1.88
CA LEU A 228 -22.95 -7.87 -0.93
C LEU A 228 -22.88 -6.34 -1.01
N VAL A 229 -24.02 -5.66 -0.89
CA VAL A 229 -24.10 -4.19 -0.81
C VAL A 229 -25.01 -3.84 0.36
N ALA A 230 -24.43 -3.24 1.40
CA ALA A 230 -25.14 -2.74 2.57
C ALA A 230 -24.27 -1.68 3.28
N GLY A 231 -24.88 -0.88 4.16
CA GLY A 231 -24.16 0.08 4.99
C GLY A 231 -23.29 1.09 4.23
N ASN A 232 -23.68 1.47 3.00
CA ASN A 232 -22.88 2.32 2.10
C ASN A 232 -21.51 1.73 1.73
N ALA A 233 -21.40 0.40 1.70
CA ALA A 233 -20.23 -0.32 1.23
C ALA A 233 -20.64 -1.47 0.30
N PHE A 234 -19.64 -2.10 -0.32
CA PHE A 234 -19.78 -3.43 -0.90
C PHE A 234 -18.67 -4.36 -0.41
N LEU A 235 -18.98 -5.66 -0.37
CA LEU A 235 -18.05 -6.72 0.04
C LEU A 235 -18.25 -7.96 -0.83
N TYR A 236 -17.17 -8.44 -1.41
CA TYR A 236 -17.03 -9.79 -1.95
C TYR A 236 -15.96 -10.54 -1.16
N VAL A 237 -16.23 -11.82 -0.90
CA VAL A 237 -15.31 -12.74 -0.23
C VAL A 237 -15.21 -14.00 -1.09
N ALA A 238 -14.03 -14.26 -1.64
CA ALA A 238 -13.69 -15.56 -2.20
C ALA A 238 -13.27 -16.49 -1.04
N ASP A 239 -13.93 -17.64 -0.95
CA ASP A 239 -13.72 -18.67 0.08
C ASP A 239 -12.74 -19.73 -0.45
N HIS A 240 -11.58 -19.87 0.22
CA HIS A 240 -10.46 -20.71 -0.20
C HIS A 240 -10.12 -20.56 -1.70
N PRO A 241 -9.80 -19.33 -2.16
CA PRO A 241 -9.54 -19.06 -3.58
C PRO A 241 -8.38 -19.91 -4.12
N ALA A 242 -8.46 -20.28 -5.39
CA ALA A 242 -7.31 -20.88 -6.07
C ALA A 242 -6.15 -19.87 -6.11
N LEU A 243 -4.92 -20.35 -5.91
CA LEU A 243 -3.72 -19.51 -5.92
C LEU A 243 -3.63 -18.73 -7.23
N GLY A 244 -3.65 -17.41 -7.14
CA GLY A 244 -3.57 -16.51 -8.29
C GLY A 244 -4.92 -16.08 -8.88
N THR A 245 -6.07 -16.51 -8.34
CA THR A 245 -7.37 -15.92 -8.70
C THR A 245 -7.40 -14.44 -8.28
N ARG A 246 -7.65 -13.53 -9.23
CA ARG A 246 -7.79 -12.09 -8.97
C ARG A 246 -9.11 -11.54 -9.50
N VAL A 247 -9.62 -10.51 -8.85
CA VAL A 247 -10.61 -9.61 -9.43
C VAL A 247 -9.94 -8.78 -10.53
N ARG A 248 -10.47 -8.90 -11.75
CA ARG A 248 -10.00 -8.20 -12.95
C ARG A 248 -10.85 -7.00 -13.33
N HIS A 249 -12.10 -6.94 -12.87
CA HIS A 249 -13.07 -5.90 -13.23
C HIS A 249 -14.23 -5.84 -12.23
N ALA A 250 -14.80 -4.65 -12.02
CA ALA A 250 -15.92 -4.43 -11.11
C ALA A 250 -16.94 -3.45 -11.71
N GLU A 251 -18.21 -3.61 -11.36
CA GLU A 251 -19.30 -2.78 -11.86
C GLU A 251 -20.34 -2.53 -10.78
N ALA A 252 -20.82 -1.29 -10.68
CA ALA A 252 -21.96 -0.94 -9.85
C ALA A 252 -23.22 -0.78 -10.71
N PHE A 253 -24.35 -1.19 -10.11
CA PHE A 253 -25.69 -1.05 -10.67
C PHE A 253 -26.48 -0.11 -9.75
N ALA A 254 -26.89 1.04 -10.27
CA ALA A 254 -27.75 1.96 -9.53
C ALA A 254 -29.18 1.42 -9.42
N ALA A 255 -29.98 1.96 -8.49
CA ALA A 255 -31.37 1.56 -8.28
C ALA A 255 -32.30 1.76 -9.49
N ASP A 256 -31.91 2.59 -10.48
CA ASP A 256 -32.62 2.75 -11.75
C ASP A 256 -32.21 1.72 -12.84
N GLY A 257 -31.31 0.79 -12.51
CA GLY A 257 -30.79 -0.24 -13.40
C GLY A 257 -29.64 0.23 -14.29
N SER A 258 -29.18 1.49 -14.19
CA SER A 258 -27.97 1.94 -14.87
C SER A 258 -26.73 1.21 -14.33
N ARG A 259 -25.81 0.88 -15.24
CA ARG A 259 -24.60 0.09 -14.99
C ARG A 259 -23.37 0.95 -15.28
N VAL A 260 -22.43 0.97 -14.34
CA VAL A 260 -21.20 1.77 -14.42
C VAL A 260 -20.01 0.90 -14.02
N GLU A 261 -19.01 0.82 -14.89
CA GLU A 261 -17.71 0.21 -14.61
C GLU A 261 -17.00 0.99 -13.49
N LEU A 262 -16.44 0.28 -12.52
CA LEU A 262 -15.71 0.87 -11.39
C LEU A 262 -14.21 0.84 -11.68
N PRO A 263 -13.52 2.00 -11.66
CA PRO A 263 -12.07 2.04 -11.75
C PRO A 263 -11.42 1.19 -10.65
N LEU A 264 -10.60 0.22 -11.06
CA LEU A 264 -9.73 -0.55 -10.18
C LEU A 264 -8.44 -0.96 -10.91
N GLN A 265 -7.49 -1.46 -10.15
CA GLN A 265 -6.34 -2.22 -10.64
C GLN A 265 -6.27 -3.52 -9.86
N SER A 266 -6.15 -4.66 -10.55
CA SER A 266 -5.91 -5.95 -9.88
C SER A 266 -4.73 -5.87 -8.93
N SER A 267 -4.79 -6.65 -7.86
CA SER A 267 -3.78 -6.59 -6.81
C SER A 267 -2.46 -7.19 -7.29
N PRO A 268 -1.34 -6.44 -7.21
CA PRO A 268 -0.02 -6.91 -7.60
C PRO A 268 0.48 -8.00 -6.64
N TYR A 269 0.05 -9.25 -6.87
CA TYR A 269 0.52 -10.37 -6.08
C TYR A 269 1.82 -10.94 -6.67
N GLY A 270 2.93 -10.50 -6.08
CA GLY A 270 4.25 -10.70 -6.66
C GLY A 270 4.43 -9.91 -7.98
N TYR A 271 5.62 -10.00 -8.56
CA TYR A 271 5.98 -9.19 -9.72
C TYR A 271 5.51 -9.74 -11.08
N PHE A 272 4.77 -10.86 -11.07
CA PHE A 272 4.35 -11.57 -12.28
C PHE A 272 2.95 -11.23 -12.74
N ASP A 273 2.01 -11.14 -11.79
CA ASP A 273 0.63 -10.79 -12.06
C ASP A 273 0.37 -9.29 -11.82
N LEU A 274 1.39 -8.47 -12.10
CA LEU A 274 1.19 -7.03 -12.19
C LEU A 274 0.21 -6.73 -13.35
N PRO A 275 -0.83 -5.91 -13.12
CA PRO A 275 -1.77 -5.48 -14.15
C PRO A 275 -1.07 -4.62 -15.20
N SER A 276 -1.72 -4.40 -16.35
CA SER A 276 -1.24 -3.41 -17.33
C SER A 276 -1.40 -2.00 -16.76
N PRO A 277 -0.47 -1.07 -17.01
CA PRO A 277 -0.63 0.31 -16.57
C PRO A 277 -1.94 0.91 -17.09
N PRO A 278 -2.63 1.74 -16.27
CA PRO A 278 -3.75 2.54 -16.71
C PRO A 278 -3.44 3.36 -17.97
N LYS A 279 -4.49 3.61 -18.76
CA LYS A 279 -4.39 4.36 -20.02
C LYS A 279 -4.91 5.78 -19.83
N GLY A 280 -4.21 6.74 -20.41
CA GLY A 280 -4.64 8.13 -20.47
C GLY A 280 -3.45 9.07 -20.59
N GLU A 281 -3.71 10.35 -20.36
CA GLU A 281 -2.66 11.37 -20.23
C GLU A 281 -2.92 12.17 -18.96
N ALA A 282 -1.87 12.37 -18.16
CA ALA A 282 -1.97 13.18 -16.96
C ALA A 282 -2.26 14.64 -17.36
N GLN A 283 -3.21 15.27 -16.68
CA GLN A 283 -3.68 16.62 -17.00
C GLN A 283 -2.78 17.71 -16.37
N GLY A 284 -3.15 18.99 -16.54
CA GLY A 284 -2.44 20.12 -15.94
C GLY A 284 -1.17 20.56 -16.69
N PRO A 285 -0.40 21.51 -16.11
CA PRO A 285 0.76 22.11 -16.76
C PRO A 285 1.82 21.09 -17.20
N THR A 286 2.40 21.32 -18.39
CA THR A 286 3.44 20.47 -19.00
C THR A 286 4.80 21.17 -19.12
N ARG A 287 4.93 22.40 -18.62
CA ARG A 287 6.15 23.22 -18.70
C ARG A 287 6.44 23.89 -17.37
N VAL A 288 7.71 23.88 -16.97
CA VAL A 288 8.22 24.66 -15.84
C VAL A 288 8.39 26.12 -16.30
N GLU A 289 7.84 27.05 -15.53
CA GLU A 289 7.85 28.49 -15.81
C GLU A 289 9.05 29.19 -15.14
N ARG A 290 9.48 28.68 -13.97
CA ARG A 290 10.69 29.15 -13.26
C ARG A 290 11.50 27.95 -12.77
N LYS A 291 12.69 27.74 -13.34
CA LYS A 291 13.60 26.68 -12.89
C LYS A 291 14.18 27.03 -11.52
N VAL A 292 14.03 26.12 -10.56
CA VAL A 292 14.75 26.12 -9.26
C VAL A 292 15.96 25.20 -9.38
N SER A 293 17.07 25.53 -8.71
CA SER A 293 18.31 24.73 -8.71
C SER A 293 18.94 24.69 -7.32
N GLY A 294 19.06 23.50 -6.74
CA GLY A 294 19.69 23.30 -5.42
C GLY A 294 18.83 23.82 -4.27
N GLY A 295 17.57 23.40 -4.22
CA GLY A 295 16.62 23.81 -3.17
C GLY A 295 17.11 23.49 -1.76
N THR A 296 16.59 24.23 -0.78
CA THR A 296 16.94 24.10 0.65
C THR A 296 15.68 23.88 1.49
N ILE A 297 15.86 23.33 2.69
CA ILE A 297 14.85 23.37 3.75
C ILE A 297 15.49 24.09 4.93
N GLY A 298 15.28 25.40 5.00
CA GLY A 298 16.03 26.28 5.89
C GLY A 298 15.86 25.94 7.36
N TRP A 299 14.72 25.35 7.76
CA TRP A 299 14.50 24.91 9.13
C TRP A 299 15.35 23.67 9.48
N ILE A 300 15.55 22.73 8.56
CA ILE A 300 16.48 21.60 8.73
C ILE A 300 17.93 22.10 8.77
N ASP A 301 18.28 23.02 7.85
CA ASP A 301 19.63 23.59 7.77
C ASP A 301 20.03 24.35 9.05
N ARG A 302 19.08 25.07 9.65
CA ARG A 302 19.28 25.79 10.93
C ARG A 302 19.09 24.90 12.17
N GLY A 303 18.57 23.68 12.04
CA GLY A 303 18.25 22.81 13.17
C GLY A 303 17.06 23.29 13.99
N GLU A 304 16.09 23.96 13.35
CA GLU A 304 14.86 24.42 14.00
C GLU A 304 13.92 23.25 14.34
N GLU A 305 13.22 23.40 15.45
CA GLU A 305 12.29 22.41 16.00
C GLU A 305 10.88 22.52 15.38
N ARG A 306 10.70 22.02 14.15
CA ARG A 306 9.41 21.95 13.44
C ARG A 306 8.67 20.62 13.64
N GLY A 307 7.34 20.59 13.55
CA GLY A 307 6.51 19.44 13.95
C GLY A 307 6.72 18.97 15.41
N GLY A 308 6.35 17.73 15.72
CA GLY A 308 6.49 17.13 17.06
C GLY A 308 7.83 16.40 17.27
N PRO A 309 8.20 16.05 18.52
CA PRO A 309 9.30 15.12 18.78
C PRO A 309 8.93 13.70 18.33
N ILE A 310 9.91 12.90 17.90
CA ILE A 310 9.70 11.46 17.65
C ILE A 310 9.68 10.72 19.00
N PRO A 311 8.61 9.97 19.36
CA PRO A 311 8.56 9.23 20.61
C PRO A 311 9.66 8.16 20.73
N ASP A 312 10.22 7.94 21.92
CA ASP A 312 11.36 7.02 22.14
C ASP A 312 11.11 5.59 21.64
N LYS A 313 9.90 5.07 21.86
CA LYS A 313 9.50 3.73 21.38
C LYS A 313 9.56 3.64 19.84
N LEU A 314 9.18 4.71 19.13
CA LEU A 314 9.25 4.79 17.66
C LEU A 314 10.70 5.03 17.19
N MET A 315 11.44 5.91 17.86
CA MET A 315 12.86 6.14 17.58
C MET A 315 13.68 4.84 17.70
N ALA A 316 13.35 3.97 18.65
CA ALA A 316 13.96 2.65 18.77
C ALA A 316 13.72 1.74 17.55
N LYS A 317 12.56 1.85 16.87
CA LYS A 317 12.26 1.14 15.61
C LYS A 317 12.94 1.78 14.39
N ILE A 318 13.03 3.12 14.35
CA ILE A 318 13.67 3.86 13.25
C ILE A 318 15.20 3.74 13.27
N ARG A 319 15.82 3.75 14.46
CA ARG A 319 17.28 3.74 14.64
C ARG A 319 18.00 2.65 13.83
N PRO A 320 17.59 1.37 13.83
CA PRO A 320 18.19 0.33 12.97
C PRO A 320 18.24 0.66 11.47
N ILE A 321 17.21 1.37 10.96
CA ILE A 321 17.10 1.76 9.55
C ILE A 321 18.15 2.84 9.22
N VAL A 322 18.17 3.92 10.02
CA VAL A 322 19.05 5.07 9.77
C VAL A 322 20.51 4.86 10.21
N ARG A 323 20.78 3.93 11.15
CA ARG A 323 22.12 3.74 11.77
C ARG A 323 23.23 3.37 10.78
N ARG A 324 22.89 2.87 9.60
CA ARG A 324 23.84 2.62 8.50
C ARG A 324 24.39 3.90 7.85
N LYS A 325 23.77 5.06 8.13
CA LYS A 325 24.05 6.35 7.47
C LYS A 325 24.20 7.50 8.46
N LEU A 326 23.46 7.49 9.58
CA LEU A 326 23.57 8.42 10.72
C LEU A 326 23.89 7.64 11.98
N SER A 327 25.03 7.89 12.64
CA SER A 327 25.30 7.33 13.97
C SER A 327 24.49 8.07 15.04
N ASP A 328 24.24 7.44 16.19
CA ASP A 328 23.51 8.08 17.30
C ASP A 328 24.18 9.38 17.79
N SER A 329 25.52 9.43 17.79
CA SER A 329 26.33 10.63 18.08
C SER A 329 26.35 11.68 16.96
N SER A 330 25.70 11.41 15.82
CA SER A 330 25.61 12.30 14.67
C SER A 330 24.16 12.54 14.23
N LEU A 331 23.19 12.39 15.14
CA LEU A 331 21.81 12.82 14.92
C LEU A 331 21.67 14.26 15.45
N ALA A 332 21.45 15.23 14.57
CA ALA A 332 21.31 16.64 14.94
C ALA A 332 19.86 17.09 15.06
N LEU A 333 18.92 16.38 14.43
CA LEU A 333 17.51 16.72 14.36
C LEU A 333 16.67 15.45 14.16
N ALA A 334 15.53 15.35 14.84
CA ALA A 334 14.62 14.21 14.76
C ALA A 334 13.18 14.67 15.06
N ARG A 335 12.37 14.88 14.03
CA ARG A 335 11.01 15.44 14.14
C ARG A 335 9.97 14.55 13.47
N LEU A 336 8.75 14.58 13.99
CA LEU A 336 7.59 13.90 13.45
C LEU A 336 6.62 14.94 12.86
N ILE A 337 6.50 14.96 11.54
CA ILE A 337 5.63 15.86 10.80
C ILE A 337 4.33 15.15 10.43
N LYS A 338 3.21 15.89 10.44
CA LYS A 338 1.92 15.46 9.92
C LYS A 338 1.55 16.37 8.74
N PRO A 339 1.83 15.99 7.48
CA PRO A 339 1.62 16.83 6.30
C PRO A 339 0.17 17.31 6.13
N ASP A 340 -0.78 16.43 6.38
CA ASP A 340 -2.21 16.72 6.40
C ASP A 340 -2.76 16.54 7.84
N PRO A 341 -3.31 17.58 8.49
CA PRO A 341 -3.94 17.43 9.80
C PRO A 341 -5.15 16.48 9.81
N GLY A 342 -5.79 16.23 8.65
CA GLY A 342 -6.92 15.31 8.48
C GLY A 342 -6.53 13.84 8.26
N ASP A 343 -5.32 13.53 7.80
CA ASP A 343 -4.85 12.16 7.55
C ASP A 343 -4.40 11.46 8.87
N THR A 344 -3.92 10.23 8.81
CA THR A 344 -3.28 9.51 9.91
C THR A 344 -1.80 9.29 9.72
N LEU A 345 -1.36 9.22 8.46
CA LEU A 345 0.03 9.01 8.10
C LEU A 345 0.91 10.17 8.60
N ARG A 346 2.17 9.85 8.88
CA ARG A 346 3.17 10.82 9.37
C ARG A 346 4.54 10.53 8.78
N ILE A 347 5.37 11.57 8.73
CA ILE A 347 6.75 11.48 8.22
C ILE A 347 7.70 11.87 9.34
N ALA A 348 8.54 10.92 9.76
CA ALA A 348 9.66 11.17 10.64
C ALA A 348 10.84 11.71 9.81
N ILE A 349 11.30 12.92 10.11
CA ILE A 349 12.46 13.55 9.47
C ILE A 349 13.63 13.52 10.45
N LEU A 350 14.68 12.79 10.08
CA LEU A 350 15.93 12.73 10.83
C LEU A 350 17.03 13.40 10.01
N ALA A 351 17.87 14.24 10.62
CA ALA A 351 18.98 14.88 9.93
C ALA A 351 20.28 14.82 10.74
N GLY A 352 21.39 14.66 10.03
CA GLY A 352 22.74 14.75 10.59
C GLY A 352 23.22 16.20 10.79
N PRO A 353 24.40 16.38 11.42
CA PRO A 353 25.11 17.64 11.37
C PRO A 353 25.48 17.98 9.91
N PRO A 354 25.73 19.26 9.59
CA PRO A 354 26.24 19.64 8.28
C PRO A 354 27.63 19.01 8.06
N ALA A 355 27.84 18.44 6.87
CA ALA A 355 29.15 18.02 6.40
C ALA A 355 30.06 19.23 6.14
N ALA A 356 31.35 18.99 5.88
CA ALA A 356 32.32 20.06 5.59
C ALA A 356 31.93 20.94 4.38
N GLN A 357 31.14 20.41 3.45
CA GLN A 357 30.61 21.12 2.27
C GLN A 357 29.27 21.86 2.55
N GLY A 358 28.81 21.86 3.80
CA GLY A 358 27.60 22.53 4.26
C GLY A 358 26.28 21.82 3.94
N ASP A 359 26.32 20.61 3.37
CA ASP A 359 25.13 19.79 3.10
C ASP A 359 24.84 18.84 4.28
N ARG A 360 23.58 18.48 4.50
CA ARG A 360 23.14 17.58 5.58
C ARG A 360 22.59 16.30 5.00
N LEU A 361 22.98 15.16 5.57
CA LEU A 361 22.28 13.90 5.31
C LEU A 361 20.91 13.95 6.00
N VAL A 362 19.83 13.81 5.24
CA VAL A 362 18.44 13.79 5.72
C VAL A 362 17.81 12.44 5.40
N CYS A 363 17.03 11.92 6.34
CA CYS A 363 16.31 10.66 6.25
C CYS A 363 14.82 10.90 6.53
N PRO A 364 13.98 11.14 5.51
CA PRO A 364 12.54 10.98 5.62
C PRO A 364 12.19 9.49 5.77
N ILE A 365 11.43 9.18 6.82
CA ILE A 365 10.93 7.85 7.15
C ILE A 365 9.41 7.95 7.33
N VAL A 366 8.64 7.32 6.46
CA VAL A 366 7.17 7.32 6.52
C VAL A 366 6.67 6.21 7.42
N LEU A 367 5.62 6.52 8.18
CA LEU A 367 4.96 5.60 9.08
C LEU A 367 3.69 5.05 8.40
N TYR A 368 3.68 3.77 8.06
CA TYR A 368 2.58 3.06 7.40
C TYR A 368 1.99 2.01 8.34
N GLY A 369 1.22 2.46 9.33
CA GLY A 369 0.65 1.59 10.37
C GLY A 369 1.72 0.81 11.13
N PHE A 370 1.95 -0.45 10.74
CA PHE A 370 2.97 -1.33 11.32
C PHE A 370 4.34 -1.27 10.63
N SER A 371 4.43 -0.74 9.40
CA SER A 371 5.67 -0.71 8.61
C SER A 371 6.31 0.68 8.53
N LEU A 372 7.61 0.71 8.20
CA LEU A 372 8.43 1.91 8.09
C LEU A 372 9.09 1.95 6.70
N GLY A 373 8.69 2.91 5.87
CA GLY A 373 9.28 3.18 4.56
C GLY A 373 10.27 4.34 4.62
N GLY A 374 11.17 4.45 3.64
CA GLY A 374 12.02 5.65 3.48
C GLY A 374 13.50 5.37 3.21
N GLY A 375 14.29 6.44 3.18
CA GLY A 375 15.70 6.40 2.80
C GLY A 375 16.47 7.63 3.28
N CYS A 376 17.77 7.65 3.06
CA CYS A 376 18.64 8.76 3.44
C CYS A 376 19.42 9.29 2.24
N ALA A 377 19.39 10.61 2.01
CA ALA A 377 20.18 11.29 0.99
C ALA A 377 20.68 12.66 1.50
N PRO A 378 21.77 13.21 0.95
CA PRO A 378 22.13 14.62 1.15
C PRO A 378 20.97 15.53 0.72
N LEU A 379 20.66 16.56 1.51
CA LEU A 379 19.48 17.41 1.31
C LEU A 379 19.52 18.10 -0.05
N ARG A 380 20.70 18.57 -0.49
CA ARG A 380 20.82 19.16 -1.84
C ARG A 380 20.60 18.12 -2.95
N GLN A 381 21.05 16.88 -2.74
CA GLN A 381 20.86 15.80 -3.71
C GLN A 381 19.37 15.49 -3.94
N MET A 382 18.54 15.58 -2.89
CA MET A 382 17.09 15.42 -3.01
C MET A 382 16.47 16.43 -3.99
N PHE A 383 17.03 17.65 -4.09
CA PHE A 383 16.51 18.74 -4.92
C PHE A 383 17.39 19.07 -6.15
N GLU A 384 18.25 18.14 -6.58
CA GLU A 384 19.10 18.33 -7.77
C GLU A 384 18.30 18.45 -9.08
N GLN A 385 17.21 17.69 -9.21
CA GLN A 385 16.42 17.59 -10.44
C GLN A 385 15.17 18.47 -10.43
N GLN A 386 14.59 18.72 -9.25
CA GLN A 386 13.30 19.38 -9.07
C GLN A 386 13.15 19.90 -7.62
N PRO A 387 12.29 20.89 -7.35
CA PRO A 387 12.13 21.50 -6.02
C PRO A 387 11.38 20.64 -5.00
N PHE A 388 11.07 19.38 -5.33
CA PHE A 388 10.45 18.39 -4.45
C PHE A 388 11.03 17.00 -4.71
N ALA A 389 11.11 16.17 -3.68
CA ALA A 389 11.66 14.83 -3.74
C ALA A 389 10.60 13.81 -3.30
N PRO A 390 9.98 13.06 -4.23
CA PRO A 390 9.14 11.94 -3.84
C PRO A 390 10.00 10.87 -3.18
N VAL A 391 9.57 10.38 -2.02
CA VAL A 391 10.29 9.31 -1.31
C VAL A 391 9.69 7.96 -1.74
N GLY A 392 9.62 7.78 -3.06
CA GLY A 392 8.89 6.67 -3.69
C GLY A 392 7.38 6.90 -3.76
N GLY A 393 6.68 5.89 -4.25
CA GLY A 393 5.30 5.63 -3.84
C GLY A 393 5.28 4.28 -3.13
N SER A 394 4.65 4.21 -1.97
CA SER A 394 4.45 2.94 -1.27
C SER A 394 3.14 2.33 -1.73
N VAL A 395 3.16 1.05 -2.07
CA VAL A 395 1.98 0.31 -2.53
C VAL A 395 1.89 -1.00 -1.75
N SER A 396 0.84 -1.13 -0.94
CA SER A 396 0.58 -2.30 -0.10
C SER A 396 -0.40 -3.26 -0.77
N GLY A 397 0.12 -4.22 -1.54
CA GLY A 397 -0.59 -5.45 -1.92
C GLY A 397 -1.97 -5.24 -2.55
N ALA A 398 -3.02 -5.25 -1.74
CA ALA A 398 -4.43 -5.14 -2.13
C ALA A 398 -4.97 -3.71 -2.31
N ASP A 399 -4.34 -2.72 -1.66
CA ASP A 399 -4.84 -1.35 -1.60
C ASP A 399 -5.00 -0.78 -3.02
N GLN A 400 -6.11 -0.11 -3.27
CA GLN A 400 -6.41 0.59 -4.51
C GLN A 400 -5.84 2.01 -4.54
N TYR A 401 -5.12 2.43 -3.50
CA TYR A 401 -4.45 3.70 -3.40
C TYR A 401 -2.94 3.52 -3.21
N ALA A 402 -2.16 4.16 -4.07
CA ALA A 402 -0.73 4.33 -3.88
C ALA A 402 -0.49 5.57 -3.02
N ASP A 403 0.24 5.42 -1.92
CA ASP A 403 0.70 6.53 -1.09
C ASP A 403 1.90 7.20 -1.77
N PHE A 404 1.89 8.53 -1.85
CA PHE A 404 3.01 9.36 -2.30
C PHE A 404 3.37 10.39 -1.25
N GLU A 405 4.55 10.23 -0.69
CA GLU A 405 5.17 11.13 0.27
C GLU A 405 6.29 11.97 -0.34
N GLY A 406 6.77 12.95 0.41
CA GLY A 406 8.10 13.48 0.18
C GLY A 406 8.42 14.75 0.94
N LEU A 407 9.51 15.38 0.49
CA LEU A 407 9.95 16.70 0.97
C LEU A 407 9.89 17.73 -0.16
N VAL A 408 9.67 18.99 0.19
CA VAL A 408 9.70 20.15 -0.71
C VAL A 408 10.74 21.17 -0.25
N SER A 409 11.40 21.84 -1.18
CA SER A 409 12.23 23.01 -0.86
C SER A 409 11.38 24.22 -0.45
N ASP A 410 12.00 25.19 0.25
CA ASP A 410 11.36 26.44 0.70
C ASP A 410 10.79 27.30 -0.46
N ASP A 411 11.18 26.99 -1.70
CA ASP A 411 10.64 27.57 -2.94
C ASP A 411 9.17 27.20 -3.21
N VAL A 412 8.70 26.05 -2.69
CA VAL A 412 7.36 25.53 -2.96
C VAL A 412 6.35 26.20 -2.03
N GLY A 413 5.41 26.94 -2.61
CA GLY A 413 4.26 27.53 -1.91
C GLY A 413 3.01 26.65 -1.94
N GLN A 414 2.84 25.84 -2.99
CA GLN A 414 1.72 24.91 -3.15
C GLN A 414 2.14 23.71 -4.00
N MET A 415 1.54 22.54 -3.75
CA MET A 415 1.55 21.41 -4.70
C MET A 415 0.14 21.02 -5.12
N LYS A 416 0.01 20.55 -6.37
CA LYS A 416 -1.23 19.96 -6.89
C LYS A 416 -0.94 18.65 -7.62
N LEU A 417 -1.89 17.75 -7.54
CA LEU A 417 -1.94 16.51 -8.29
C LEU A 417 -2.98 16.66 -9.41
N PHE A 418 -2.63 16.26 -10.63
CA PHE A 418 -3.52 16.21 -11.77
C PHE A 418 -3.64 14.76 -12.25
N LEU A 419 -4.85 14.22 -12.21
CA LEU A 419 -5.17 12.83 -12.51
C LEU A 419 -5.55 12.65 -13.99
N ALA A 420 -5.36 11.46 -14.56
CA ALA A 420 -5.74 11.18 -15.95
C ALA A 420 -7.25 11.38 -16.23
N PRO A 421 -8.20 11.03 -15.32
CA PRO A 421 -9.62 11.35 -15.49
C PRO A 421 -9.97 12.85 -15.47
N GLY A 422 -9.01 13.73 -15.18
CA GLY A 422 -9.19 15.18 -15.08
C GLY A 422 -9.48 15.71 -13.68
N GLY A 423 -9.39 14.87 -12.65
CA GLY A 423 -9.41 15.32 -11.26
C GLY A 423 -8.18 16.18 -10.92
N VAL A 424 -8.37 17.18 -10.07
CA VAL A 424 -7.28 18.03 -9.55
C VAL A 424 -7.39 18.08 -8.03
N VAL A 425 -6.34 17.63 -7.35
CA VAL A 425 -6.26 17.58 -5.89
C VAL A 425 -5.18 18.56 -5.42
N THR A 426 -5.45 19.34 -4.38
CA THR A 426 -4.40 20.11 -3.70
C THR A 426 -3.68 19.19 -2.73
N ILE A 427 -2.36 19.06 -2.87
CA ILE A 427 -1.57 18.20 -1.98
C ILE A 427 -1.29 18.99 -0.68
N PRO A 428 -1.65 18.47 0.51
CA PRO A 428 -1.33 19.11 1.78
C PRO A 428 0.19 19.24 2.00
N LEU A 429 0.61 20.44 2.40
CA LEU A 429 2.01 20.77 2.72
C LEU A 429 2.09 21.26 4.17
N HIS A 430 2.97 20.66 4.98
CA HIS A 430 3.28 21.15 6.32
C HIS A 430 4.76 20.94 6.65
N ASP A 431 5.44 21.96 7.18
CA ASP A 431 6.88 21.92 7.53
C ASP A 431 7.77 21.28 6.44
N ASN A 432 7.57 21.67 5.18
CA ASN A 432 8.28 21.14 4.01
C ASN A 432 8.08 19.64 3.72
N ALA A 433 7.12 18.97 4.37
CA ALA A 433 6.71 17.61 4.07
C ALA A 433 5.36 17.58 3.37
N TYR A 434 5.15 16.60 2.51
CA TYR A 434 3.89 16.38 1.80
C TYR A 434 3.50 14.90 1.78
N MET A 435 2.21 14.65 1.60
CA MET A 435 1.69 13.30 1.41
C MET A 435 0.33 13.33 0.70
N THR A 436 0.06 12.36 -0.15
CA THR A 436 -1.24 12.19 -0.83
C THR A 436 -1.41 10.73 -1.25
N ARG A 437 -2.67 10.27 -1.31
CA ARG A 437 -3.04 9.03 -1.98
C ARG A 437 -3.42 9.29 -3.43
N VAL A 438 -3.16 8.32 -4.30
CA VAL A 438 -3.56 8.34 -5.71
C VAL A 438 -4.22 7.00 -6.02
N ALA A 439 -5.46 7.01 -6.51
CA ALA A 439 -6.10 5.77 -6.90
C ALA A 439 -5.28 5.10 -8.02
N ARG A 440 -5.00 3.81 -7.89
CA ARG A 440 -4.17 3.04 -8.83
C ARG A 440 -4.75 3.04 -10.24
N ALA A 441 -6.06 3.23 -10.40
CA ALA A 441 -6.73 3.36 -11.69
C ALA A 441 -6.69 4.78 -12.31
N ASP A 442 -6.34 5.82 -11.55
CA ASP A 442 -6.37 7.23 -11.98
C ASP A 442 -5.05 7.72 -12.62
N PHE A 443 -4.06 6.83 -12.72
CA PHE A 443 -2.82 7.09 -13.44
C PHE A 443 -3.04 7.17 -14.97
N PRO A 444 -2.12 7.77 -15.73
CA PRO A 444 -0.94 8.52 -15.29
C PRO A 444 -1.29 9.79 -14.47
N ALA A 445 -0.51 10.09 -13.45
CA ALA A 445 -0.75 11.19 -12.51
C ALA A 445 0.41 12.18 -12.51
N ARG A 446 0.12 13.49 -12.47
CA ARG A 446 1.12 14.56 -12.54
C ARG A 446 1.13 15.42 -11.27
N PHE A 447 2.26 15.41 -10.59
CA PHE A 447 2.59 16.28 -9.47
C PHE A 447 3.17 17.58 -10.01
N VAL A 448 2.62 18.70 -9.58
CA VAL A 448 3.05 20.05 -9.99
C VAL A 448 3.29 20.90 -8.74
N ALA A 449 4.52 21.37 -8.60
CA ALA A 449 4.92 22.30 -7.55
C ALA A 449 4.86 23.74 -8.08
N TYR A 450 4.26 24.61 -7.29
CA TYR A 450 4.09 26.04 -7.55
C TYR A 450 4.84 26.85 -6.49
N ASP A 451 5.42 27.98 -6.89
CA ASP A 451 5.94 28.96 -5.93
C ASP A 451 4.83 29.87 -5.35
N ARG A 452 5.21 30.80 -4.48
CA ARG A 452 4.28 31.74 -3.83
C ARG A 452 3.64 32.74 -4.80
N ASP A 453 4.20 32.93 -5.99
CA ASP A 453 3.64 33.77 -7.04
C ASP A 453 2.68 32.97 -7.96
N GLY A 454 2.48 31.67 -7.66
CA GLY A 454 1.65 30.77 -8.44
C GLY A 454 2.31 30.23 -9.72
N ARG A 455 3.63 30.42 -9.89
CA ARG A 455 4.35 29.92 -11.08
C ARG A 455 4.75 28.47 -10.91
N VAL A 456 4.71 27.70 -12.00
CA VAL A 456 5.14 26.30 -12.01
C VAL A 456 6.66 26.21 -11.89
N ILE A 457 7.15 25.56 -10.82
CA ILE A 457 8.58 25.41 -10.52
C ILE A 457 9.10 23.97 -10.59
N GLY A 458 8.19 22.98 -10.56
CA GLY A 458 8.53 21.57 -10.69
C GLY A 458 7.36 20.78 -11.25
N ILE A 459 7.65 19.78 -12.09
CA ILE A 459 6.66 18.86 -12.65
C ILE A 459 7.26 17.45 -12.62
N GLN A 460 6.52 16.50 -12.08
CA GLN A 460 6.80 15.08 -12.23
C GLN A 460 5.53 14.35 -12.67
N THR A 461 5.63 13.49 -13.67
CA THR A 461 4.52 12.64 -14.11
C THR A 461 4.90 11.19 -13.86
N PHE A 462 4.04 10.46 -13.16
CA PHE A 462 4.12 9.03 -12.94
C PHE A 462 3.18 8.36 -13.94
N THR A 463 3.68 7.35 -14.66
CA THR A 463 2.87 6.57 -15.61
C THR A 463 1.90 5.63 -14.90
N ASP A 464 2.29 5.20 -13.71
CA ASP A 464 1.70 4.19 -12.86
C ASP A 464 2.34 4.29 -11.46
N ASP A 465 1.92 3.42 -10.55
CA ASP A 465 2.38 3.33 -9.16
C ASP A 465 3.69 2.54 -8.97
N GLY A 466 4.29 2.02 -10.05
CA GLY A 466 5.43 1.10 -10.00
C GLY A 466 5.04 -0.38 -9.80
N MET A 467 3.76 -0.67 -9.60
CA MET A 467 3.20 -2.02 -9.43
C MET A 467 2.34 -2.43 -10.63
N THR A 468 2.70 -1.94 -11.82
CA THR A 468 2.13 -2.36 -13.10
C THR A 468 3.21 -2.95 -14.00
N SER A 469 2.80 -3.76 -14.98
CA SER A 469 3.68 -4.32 -15.99
C SER A 469 3.18 -3.95 -17.39
N PRO A 470 3.85 -3.02 -18.09
CA PRO A 470 3.65 -2.81 -19.53
C PRO A 470 4.17 -3.98 -20.40
N ALA A 471 4.69 -5.07 -19.81
CA ALA A 471 5.20 -6.19 -20.58
C ALA A 471 4.07 -6.94 -21.31
N PRO A 472 4.23 -7.21 -22.62
CA PRO A 472 3.19 -7.84 -23.40
C PRO A 472 2.98 -9.31 -22.97
N PRO A 473 1.78 -9.89 -23.15
CA PRO A 473 1.47 -11.26 -22.73
C PRO A 473 2.45 -12.33 -23.25
N GLU A 474 3.08 -12.10 -24.41
CA GLU A 474 4.08 -12.98 -25.03
C GLU A 474 5.35 -13.12 -24.17
N ALA A 475 5.75 -12.06 -23.45
CA ALA A 475 6.87 -12.11 -22.50
C ALA A 475 6.55 -12.98 -21.27
N LYS A 476 5.28 -13.01 -20.83
CA LYS A 476 4.79 -13.87 -19.73
C LYS A 476 4.63 -15.33 -20.20
N LYS A 477 3.98 -15.56 -21.36
CA LYS A 477 3.67 -16.90 -21.90
C LYS A 477 4.88 -17.75 -22.31
N SER A 478 6.06 -17.15 -22.46
CA SER A 478 7.28 -17.84 -22.91
C SER A 478 8.24 -18.23 -21.77
N VAL A 479 7.85 -18.01 -20.52
CA VAL A 479 8.63 -18.34 -19.32
C VAL A 479 8.85 -19.85 -19.23
N ARG A 480 10.11 -20.24 -18.97
CA ARG A 480 10.59 -21.61 -18.85
C ARG A 480 11.81 -21.64 -17.94
N GLU A 481 12.07 -22.77 -17.27
CA GLU A 481 13.32 -23.02 -16.54
C GLU A 481 14.54 -22.78 -17.44
N LEU A 482 15.42 -21.87 -17.02
CA LEU A 482 16.73 -21.62 -17.60
C LEU A 482 17.84 -22.30 -16.81
N ALA A 483 17.70 -22.36 -15.48
CA ALA A 483 18.71 -22.93 -14.61
C ALA A 483 18.13 -23.40 -13.28
N ARG A 484 18.86 -24.32 -12.65
CA ARG A 484 18.57 -24.86 -11.31
C ARG A 484 19.88 -25.03 -10.57
N VAL A 485 19.99 -24.40 -9.41
CA VAL A 485 21.21 -24.39 -8.59
C VAL A 485 20.85 -24.92 -7.21
N LYS A 486 21.56 -25.97 -6.77
CA LYS A 486 21.38 -26.60 -5.47
C LYS A 486 22.51 -26.18 -4.52
N GLY A 487 22.17 -25.80 -3.30
CA GLY A 487 23.12 -25.50 -2.24
C GLY A 487 23.61 -26.75 -1.50
N ASP A 488 24.68 -26.60 -0.71
CA ASP A 488 25.30 -27.68 0.07
C ASP A 488 24.34 -28.23 1.14
N GLY A 489 23.50 -27.37 1.73
CA GLY A 489 22.45 -27.71 2.70
C GLY A 489 21.26 -28.44 2.09
N GLY A 490 21.21 -28.54 0.76
CA GLY A 490 20.20 -29.28 0.00
C GLY A 490 19.07 -28.42 -0.56
N ALA A 491 18.98 -27.14 -0.21
CA ALA A 491 18.02 -26.22 -0.80
C ALA A 491 18.31 -26.01 -2.30
N THR A 492 17.31 -25.62 -3.07
CA THR A 492 17.45 -25.34 -4.51
C THR A 492 16.82 -23.99 -4.86
N ALA A 493 17.47 -23.26 -5.77
CA ALA A 493 16.92 -22.12 -6.47
C ALA A 493 16.70 -22.48 -7.95
N ILE A 494 15.57 -22.10 -8.51
CA ILE A 494 15.17 -22.36 -9.90
C ILE A 494 14.95 -21.01 -10.57
N LEU A 495 15.75 -20.70 -11.59
CA LEU A 495 15.57 -19.52 -12.43
C LEU A 495 14.74 -19.92 -13.66
N GLU A 496 13.62 -19.25 -13.87
CA GLU A 496 12.85 -19.34 -15.10
C GLU A 496 12.76 -17.97 -15.76
N ALA A 497 12.82 -17.88 -17.10
CA ALA A 497 12.60 -16.62 -17.79
C ALA A 497 11.99 -16.79 -19.18
N GLY A 498 11.21 -15.78 -19.57
CA GLY A 498 10.57 -15.68 -20.87
C GLY A 498 11.56 -15.34 -21.99
N THR A 499 11.09 -15.42 -23.22
CA THR A 499 11.76 -14.80 -24.36
C THR A 499 11.45 -13.29 -24.34
N PRO A 500 12.42 -12.39 -24.57
CA PRO A 500 12.15 -10.96 -24.61
C PRO A 500 11.10 -10.60 -25.67
N ALA A 501 10.10 -9.80 -25.29
CA ALA A 501 9.05 -9.31 -26.19
C ALA A 501 8.65 -7.87 -25.83
N GLY A 502 8.40 -7.02 -26.84
CA GLY A 502 8.01 -5.62 -26.64
C GLY A 502 9.05 -4.74 -25.91
N GLY A 503 10.31 -5.17 -25.79
CA GLY A 503 11.32 -4.50 -24.97
C GLY A 503 11.27 -4.87 -23.48
N TYR A 504 10.58 -5.96 -23.12
CA TYR A 504 10.47 -6.49 -21.76
C TYR A 504 10.85 -7.96 -21.69
N ARG A 505 11.17 -8.45 -20.49
CA ARG A 505 11.35 -9.87 -20.20
C ARG A 505 10.82 -10.19 -18.81
N CYS A 506 10.04 -11.27 -18.71
CA CYS A 506 9.53 -11.79 -17.44
C CYS A 506 10.44 -12.91 -16.92
N TRP A 507 10.70 -12.98 -15.61
CA TRP A 507 11.60 -13.97 -14.99
C TRP A 507 11.25 -14.22 -13.52
N THR A 508 11.40 -15.46 -13.03
CA THR A 508 11.18 -15.87 -11.63
C THR A 508 12.43 -16.54 -11.11
N ILE A 509 12.69 -16.38 -9.82
CA ILE A 509 13.52 -17.27 -9.04
C ILE A 509 12.66 -17.82 -7.91
N SER A 510 12.37 -19.13 -7.95
CA SER A 510 11.70 -19.86 -6.87
C SER A 510 12.70 -20.68 -6.06
N PHE A 511 12.45 -20.82 -4.77
CA PHE A 511 13.31 -21.54 -3.83
C PHE A 511 12.62 -22.81 -3.30
N THR A 512 13.35 -23.71 -2.64
CA THR A 512 12.76 -24.92 -2.00
C THR A 512 12.06 -24.68 -0.66
N ASP A 513 12.19 -23.48 -0.09
CA ASP A 513 11.23 -22.99 0.92
C ASP A 513 10.07 -22.22 0.27
N GLY A 514 10.05 -22.20 -1.07
CA GLY A 514 9.02 -21.71 -1.97
C GLY A 514 8.58 -20.26 -1.83
N ARG A 515 9.38 -19.47 -1.12
CA ARG A 515 9.50 -18.07 -1.48
C ARG A 515 9.90 -17.99 -2.96
N SER A 516 9.37 -16.99 -3.64
CA SER A 516 9.78 -16.64 -4.99
C SER A 516 9.90 -15.13 -5.14
N GLY A 517 10.75 -14.71 -6.06
CA GLY A 517 10.90 -13.33 -6.48
C GLY A 517 11.05 -13.28 -8.00
N GLY A 518 10.86 -12.13 -8.63
CA GLY A 518 10.91 -12.08 -10.08
C GLY A 518 10.42 -10.76 -10.65
N GLY A 519 9.90 -10.83 -11.87
CA GLY A 519 9.08 -9.78 -12.46
C GLY A 519 9.22 -9.67 -13.96
N CYS A 520 8.41 -8.79 -14.54
CA CYS A 520 8.54 -8.36 -15.92
C CYS A 520 9.21 -6.98 -15.96
N GLY A 521 10.50 -6.94 -16.27
CA GLY A 521 11.28 -5.70 -16.35
C GLY A 521 11.65 -5.32 -17.79
N PRO A 522 12.04 -4.06 -18.04
CA PRO A 522 12.66 -3.67 -19.31
C PRO A 522 13.84 -4.57 -19.66
N TRP A 523 13.92 -4.97 -20.93
CA TRP A 523 14.96 -5.86 -21.44
C TRP A 523 15.60 -5.33 -22.73
N PRO A 524 16.94 -5.24 -22.81
CA PRO A 524 17.90 -5.47 -21.72
C PRO A 524 17.74 -4.49 -20.55
N SER A 525 18.16 -4.89 -19.35
CA SER A 525 18.31 -3.96 -18.23
C SER A 525 19.29 -2.84 -18.59
N LYS A 526 18.97 -1.62 -18.17
CA LYS A 526 19.81 -0.42 -18.31
C LYS A 526 20.37 0.07 -16.98
N GLU A 527 20.02 -0.61 -15.89
CA GLU A 527 20.43 -0.25 -14.54
C GLU A 527 21.90 -0.58 -14.28
N LYS A 528 22.42 -0.08 -13.14
CA LYS A 528 23.81 -0.37 -12.74
C LYS A 528 24.03 -1.89 -12.60
N PRO A 529 25.16 -2.43 -13.09
CA PRO A 529 25.41 -3.87 -13.19
C PRO A 529 25.04 -4.72 -11.97
N LEU A 530 25.34 -4.26 -10.76
CA LEU A 530 25.12 -5.02 -9.53
C LEU A 530 23.90 -4.54 -8.73
N LEU A 531 23.01 -3.70 -9.30
CA LEU A 531 21.89 -3.08 -8.56
C LEU A 531 20.83 -4.10 -8.12
N PHE A 532 20.44 -5.00 -9.01
CA PHE A 532 19.38 -5.99 -8.76
C PHE A 532 19.89 -7.33 -8.22
N LEU A 533 21.16 -7.41 -7.81
CA LEU A 533 21.66 -8.61 -7.14
C LEU A 533 21.29 -8.61 -5.65
N ALA A 534 20.63 -9.69 -5.23
CA ALA A 534 20.21 -9.98 -3.86
C ALA A 534 20.99 -11.18 -3.28
N ALA A 535 20.77 -11.45 -2.00
CA ALA A 535 21.28 -12.63 -1.31
C ALA A 535 20.15 -13.21 -0.44
N ASP A 536 19.61 -14.35 -0.87
CA ASP A 536 18.44 -15.00 -0.29
C ASP A 536 18.86 -16.23 0.53
N HIS A 537 18.48 -16.27 1.80
CA HIS A 537 18.75 -17.38 2.72
C HIS A 537 17.59 -18.38 2.68
N VAL A 538 17.85 -19.64 2.34
CA VAL A 538 16.85 -20.71 2.19
C VAL A 538 17.30 -21.89 3.06
N GLY A 539 16.65 -22.07 4.21
CA GLY A 539 17.12 -23.02 5.22
C GLY A 539 18.55 -22.68 5.68
N THR A 540 19.52 -23.56 5.39
CA THR A 540 20.95 -23.38 5.72
C THR A 540 21.79 -22.88 4.53
N ASP A 541 21.20 -22.71 3.36
CA ASP A 541 21.87 -22.25 2.13
C ASP A 541 21.64 -20.76 1.87
N VAL A 542 22.51 -20.16 1.03
CA VAL A 542 22.34 -18.78 0.55
C VAL A 542 22.56 -18.72 -0.95
N PHE A 543 21.65 -18.04 -1.65
CA PHE A 543 21.70 -17.85 -3.10
C PHE A 543 21.94 -16.37 -3.43
N VAL A 544 22.93 -16.09 -4.26
CA VAL A 544 23.10 -14.78 -4.92
C VAL A 544 22.35 -14.82 -6.24
N THR A 545 21.41 -13.91 -6.40
CA THR A 545 20.32 -13.97 -7.39
C THR A 545 20.08 -12.60 -8.02
N GLY A 546 19.69 -12.54 -9.30
CA GLY A 546 19.15 -11.31 -9.91
C GLY A 546 19.51 -11.06 -11.37
N GLN A 547 19.02 -9.94 -11.91
CA GLN A 547 19.19 -9.52 -13.31
C GLN A 547 20.45 -8.67 -13.52
N LEU A 548 21.10 -8.83 -14.68
CA LEU A 548 22.23 -8.03 -15.15
C LEU A 548 21.91 -7.27 -16.44
N PRO A 549 22.57 -6.12 -16.70
CA PRO A 549 22.62 -5.51 -18.03
C PRO A 549 23.58 -6.30 -18.96
N PRO A 550 23.40 -6.23 -20.28
CA PRO A 550 24.18 -6.98 -21.28
C PRO A 550 25.65 -6.53 -21.40
N SER A 551 26.06 -5.49 -20.67
CA SER A 551 27.45 -5.08 -20.53
C SER A 551 28.25 -5.97 -19.57
N VAL A 552 27.59 -6.86 -18.82
CA VAL A 552 28.25 -7.81 -17.90
C VAL A 552 28.43 -9.15 -18.60
N ASP A 553 29.69 -9.59 -18.70
CA ASP A 553 30.09 -10.90 -19.21
C ASP A 553 30.46 -11.87 -18.07
N LEU A 554 30.91 -11.32 -16.94
CA LEU A 554 31.31 -12.08 -15.76
C LEU A 554 30.97 -11.33 -14.47
N VAL A 555 30.47 -12.05 -13.47
CA VAL A 555 30.42 -11.58 -12.07
C VAL A 555 31.39 -12.42 -11.25
N THR A 556 32.15 -11.78 -10.35
CA THR A 556 32.89 -12.50 -9.31
C THR A 556 32.23 -12.31 -7.95
N VAL A 557 32.15 -13.40 -7.18
CA VAL A 557 31.71 -13.40 -5.78
C VAL A 557 32.93 -13.68 -4.90
N THR A 558 33.41 -12.64 -4.21
CA THR A 558 34.49 -12.77 -3.23
C THR A 558 33.89 -13.09 -1.87
N LEU A 559 34.31 -14.23 -1.33
CA LEU A 559 33.85 -14.83 -0.08
C LEU A 559 34.67 -14.30 1.12
N PRO A 560 34.22 -14.50 2.38
CA PRO A 560 34.87 -13.92 3.57
C PRO A 560 36.34 -14.31 3.79
N ASP A 561 36.80 -15.43 3.23
CA ASP A 561 38.21 -15.89 3.29
C ASP A 561 39.08 -15.35 2.14
N GLY A 562 38.51 -14.53 1.24
CA GLY A 562 39.16 -14.06 0.03
C GLY A 562 39.06 -15.00 -1.17
N THR A 563 38.41 -16.16 -1.04
CA THR A 563 38.11 -17.05 -2.18
C THR A 563 37.21 -16.31 -3.17
N VAL A 564 37.57 -16.34 -4.46
CA VAL A 564 36.81 -15.68 -5.53
C VAL A 564 36.15 -16.74 -6.42
N ALA A 565 34.82 -16.83 -6.36
CA ALA A 565 34.04 -17.59 -7.33
C ALA A 565 33.79 -16.75 -8.60
N LYS A 566 33.86 -17.39 -9.77
CA LYS A 566 33.52 -16.78 -11.07
C LYS A 566 32.16 -17.31 -11.53
N VAL A 567 31.22 -16.40 -11.84
CA VAL A 567 29.85 -16.73 -12.21
C VAL A 567 29.52 -16.05 -13.54
N ALA A 568 29.36 -16.86 -14.59
CA ALA A 568 28.93 -16.39 -15.89
C ALA A 568 27.40 -16.12 -15.88
N PRO A 569 26.91 -15.04 -16.51
CA PRO A 569 25.48 -14.77 -16.61
C PRO A 569 24.72 -15.83 -17.41
N ILE A 570 23.60 -16.30 -16.89
CA ILE A 570 22.68 -17.22 -17.56
C ILE A 570 21.62 -16.38 -18.28
N GLU A 571 21.79 -16.20 -19.59
CA GLU A 571 20.97 -15.31 -20.44
C GLU A 571 20.74 -13.89 -19.83
N GLY A 572 21.72 -13.36 -19.10
CA GLY A 572 21.63 -12.04 -18.42
C GLY A 572 21.14 -12.08 -16.97
N PHE A 573 21.17 -13.24 -16.31
CA PHE A 573 20.87 -13.40 -14.88
C PHE A 573 22.06 -14.01 -14.11
N VAL A 574 22.16 -13.73 -12.82
CA VAL A 574 23.06 -14.43 -11.89
C VAL A 574 22.25 -15.39 -11.03
N MET A 575 22.75 -16.61 -10.86
CA MET A 575 22.31 -17.52 -9.82
C MET A 575 23.50 -18.32 -9.30
N TYR A 576 23.81 -18.19 -8.02
CA TYR A 576 24.99 -18.79 -7.39
C TYR A 576 24.70 -19.20 -5.94
N ALA A 577 24.91 -20.47 -5.59
CA ALA A 577 24.87 -20.92 -4.20
C ALA A 577 26.21 -20.62 -3.50
N VAL A 578 26.13 -19.92 -2.36
CA VAL A 578 27.27 -19.65 -1.49
C VAL A 578 27.59 -20.94 -0.71
N PRO A 579 28.84 -21.43 -0.72
CA PRO A 579 29.19 -22.65 0.00
C PRO A 579 28.90 -22.55 1.50
N SER A 580 28.24 -23.56 2.06
CA SER A 580 27.72 -23.62 3.44
C SER A 580 28.74 -23.25 4.51
N ARG A 581 30.02 -23.60 4.31
CA ARG A 581 31.14 -23.25 5.20
C ARG A 581 31.34 -21.73 5.42
N PHE A 582 30.77 -20.88 4.56
CA PHE A 582 30.77 -19.42 4.70
C PHE A 582 29.47 -18.85 5.26
N VAL A 583 28.41 -19.67 5.35
CA VAL A 583 27.08 -19.31 5.86
C VAL A 583 26.98 -19.57 7.37
N GLN A 584 27.71 -20.57 7.88
CA GLN A 584 27.60 -21.01 9.27
C GLN A 584 28.09 -19.97 10.30
N GLY A 585 27.17 -19.47 11.12
CA GLY A 585 27.46 -18.87 12.42
C GLY A 585 27.89 -17.39 12.46
N ARG A 586 27.91 -16.67 11.33
CA ARG A 586 28.22 -15.23 11.30
C ARG A 586 27.44 -14.47 10.20
N ARG A 587 27.43 -13.15 10.34
CA ARG A 587 27.01 -12.20 9.28
C ARG A 587 27.75 -12.51 7.98
N LEU A 588 26.99 -12.91 6.95
CA LEU A 588 27.56 -13.12 5.62
C LEU A 588 27.85 -11.76 4.99
N PHE A 589 29.10 -11.58 4.54
CA PHE A 589 29.53 -10.46 3.72
C PHE A 589 30.17 -11.01 2.44
N LEU A 590 29.63 -10.60 1.30
CA LEU A 590 30.13 -10.92 -0.03
C LEU A 590 30.56 -9.62 -0.70
N ALA A 591 31.68 -9.62 -1.42
CA ALA A 591 32.01 -8.54 -2.35
C ALA A 591 31.78 -9.03 -3.78
N LEU A 592 30.89 -8.36 -4.51
CA LEU A 592 30.58 -8.62 -5.90
C LEU A 592 31.32 -7.62 -6.79
N SER A 593 31.92 -8.09 -7.88
CA SER A 593 32.43 -7.25 -8.96
C SER A 593 31.87 -7.73 -10.29
N ALA A 594 31.42 -6.79 -11.14
CA ALA A 594 30.98 -7.07 -12.50
C ALA A 594 32.06 -6.68 -13.51
N PHE A 595 32.24 -7.51 -14.53
CA PHE A 595 33.23 -7.32 -15.59
C PHE A 595 32.57 -7.36 -16.97
N ASP A 596 33.05 -6.53 -17.88
CA ASP A 596 32.69 -6.60 -19.30
C ASP A 596 33.50 -7.68 -20.05
N ALA A 597 33.15 -7.92 -21.31
CA ALA A 597 33.80 -8.91 -22.18
C ALA A 597 35.30 -8.64 -22.47
N SER A 598 35.84 -7.47 -22.10
CA SER A 598 37.29 -7.20 -22.14
C SER A 598 38.01 -7.61 -20.85
N GLY A 599 37.28 -8.07 -19.84
CA GLY A 599 37.79 -8.35 -18.50
C GLY A 599 37.97 -7.09 -17.63
N LYS A 600 37.44 -5.93 -18.06
CA LYS A 600 37.47 -4.70 -17.27
C LYS A 600 36.35 -4.71 -16.24
N GLN A 601 36.68 -4.39 -14.99
CA GLN A 601 35.68 -4.21 -13.93
C GLN A 601 34.85 -2.94 -14.22
N ILE A 602 33.53 -3.10 -14.28
CA ILE A 602 32.57 -2.03 -14.59
C ILE A 602 31.67 -1.64 -13.40
N ASP A 603 31.59 -2.47 -12.36
CA ASP A 603 30.87 -2.18 -11.12
C ASP A 603 31.42 -3.00 -9.94
N GLN A 604 31.19 -2.55 -8.70
CA GLN A 604 31.53 -3.28 -7.48
C GLN A 604 30.56 -2.96 -6.34
N ARG A 605 30.09 -3.98 -5.62
CA ARG A 605 29.11 -3.85 -4.54
C ARG A 605 29.38 -4.85 -3.41
N GLY A 606 29.28 -4.40 -2.16
CA GLY A 606 29.15 -5.29 -1.02
C GLY A 606 27.70 -5.74 -0.82
N LEU A 607 27.47 -7.05 -0.69
CA LEU A 607 26.23 -7.60 -0.14
C LEU A 607 26.50 -8.07 1.28
N GLY A 608 25.70 -7.60 2.24
CA GLY A 608 25.80 -8.06 3.62
C GLY A 608 24.47 -7.91 4.35
N ARG A 609 24.09 -8.96 5.08
CA ARG A 609 23.01 -8.92 6.06
C ARG A 609 23.60 -9.17 7.44
N SER A 610 23.27 -8.28 8.37
CA SER A 610 23.41 -8.54 9.79
C SER A 610 22.22 -9.40 10.22
N TRP A 611 22.48 -10.69 10.38
CA TRP A 611 21.70 -11.58 11.23
C TRP A 611 22.02 -11.25 12.69
#